data_AF-A0A534WWR4-F1
#
_entry.id   AF-A0A534WWR4-F1
#
_cell.length_a   1.000
_cell.length_b   1.000
_cell.length_c   1.000
_cell.angle_alpha   90.00
_cell.angle_beta   90.00
_cell.angle_gamma   90.00
#
_symmetry.space_group_name_H-M   'P 1'
#
loop_
_entity.id
_entity.type
_entity.pdbx_description
1 polymer ?
#
loop_
_entity_poly.entity_id
_entity_poly.type
_entity_poly.pdbx_seq_one_letter_code
_entity_poly.pdbx_strand_id
1 'polypeptide(L)'
;GCNLNIQNLRKTGLSNFNWYGEGDDMIFVDGQPFPPALHGTGTEDYFNTAWCPTQEHHAPYHGLTMAAGPNWWGKASMYRFHIEDPVRFRKAIRVSIEHGHANRRSDDWSSTAYWYQAEPHAKFPPLPSVDARLPRPDEPTP
;
A
#
# COMPACT_ATOMS: atom_id res chain seq x y z
N GLY A 1 2.23 -6.72 9.28
CA GLY A 1 1.20 -5.85 8.67
C GLY A 1 1.81 -4.51 8.32
N CYS A 2 1.04 -3.55 7.83
CA CYS A 2 1.55 -2.25 7.44
C CYS A 2 0.52 -1.11 7.56
N ASN A 3 1.05 0.11 7.58
CA ASN A 3 0.34 1.30 7.11
C ASN A 3 0.82 1.61 5.69
N LEU A 4 -0.10 2.02 4.82
CA LEU A 4 0.17 2.46 3.45
C LEU A 4 -0.51 3.80 3.21
N ASN A 5 0.24 4.76 2.70
CA ASN A 5 -0.27 6.07 2.31
C ASN A 5 0.04 6.33 0.85
N ILE A 6 -0.93 6.89 0.15
CA ILE A 6 -0.86 7.19 -1.27
C ILE A 6 -1.33 8.63 -1.45
N GLN A 7 -0.57 9.45 -2.18
CA GLN A 7 -1.10 10.69 -2.74
C GLN A 7 -1.22 10.52 -4.25
N ASN A 8 -2.46 10.39 -4.73
CA ASN A 8 -2.78 10.29 -6.14
C ASN A 8 -2.45 11.63 -6.83
N LEU A 9 -1.50 11.60 -7.76
CA LEU A 9 -0.98 12.76 -8.48
C LEU A 9 -1.55 12.89 -9.89
N ARG A 10 -2.27 11.86 -10.37
CA ARG A 10 -2.79 11.83 -11.73
C ARG A 10 -3.99 12.78 -11.84
N LYS A 11 -3.83 13.84 -12.65
CA LYS A 11 -4.87 14.85 -12.89
C LYS A 11 -5.77 14.42 -14.05
N THR A 12 -7.04 14.16 -13.75
CA THR A 12 -8.05 13.80 -14.75
C THR A 12 -9.38 14.46 -14.41
N GLY A 13 -10.16 14.85 -15.42
CA GLY A 13 -11.56 15.25 -15.18
C GLY A 13 -12.41 14.10 -14.63
N LEU A 14 -13.55 14.43 -14.02
CA LEU A 14 -14.45 13.46 -13.36
C LEU A 14 -15.00 12.35 -14.28
N SER A 15 -15.00 12.58 -15.60
CA SER A 15 -15.44 11.58 -16.58
C SER A 15 -14.41 10.48 -16.87
N ASN A 16 -13.17 10.65 -16.39
CA ASN A 16 -12.07 9.72 -16.63
C ASN A 16 -11.72 8.99 -15.32
N PHE A 17 -11.81 7.66 -15.36
CA PHE A 17 -11.56 6.81 -14.21
C PHE A 17 -10.11 6.93 -13.71
N ASN A 18 -9.95 7.29 -12.43
CA ASN A 18 -8.66 7.65 -11.85
C ASN A 18 -8.25 6.83 -10.62
N TRP A 19 -8.84 5.65 -10.46
CA TRP A 19 -8.52 4.73 -9.38
C TRP A 19 -7.00 4.43 -9.32
N TYR A 20 -6.44 4.49 -8.12
CA TYR A 20 -5.02 4.21 -7.87
C TYR A 20 -4.75 2.75 -7.52
N GLY A 21 -5.76 2.04 -7.00
CA GLY A 21 -5.57 0.80 -6.25
C GLY A 21 -5.72 -0.50 -7.02
N GLU A 22 -5.62 -0.49 -8.36
CA GLU A 22 -5.60 -1.73 -9.16
C GLU A 22 -4.32 -2.58 -8.98
N GLY A 23 -3.45 -2.23 -8.03
CA GLY A 23 -2.15 -2.86 -7.88
C GLY A 23 -2.20 -4.06 -6.93
N ASP A 24 -1.71 -5.21 -7.39
CA ASP A 24 -1.70 -6.45 -6.62
C ASP A 24 -0.64 -6.44 -5.53
N ASP A 25 -0.97 -6.95 -4.34
CA ASP A 25 0.04 -7.33 -3.36
C ASP A 25 0.74 -8.65 -3.77
N MET A 26 2.03 -8.71 -3.54
CA MET A 26 2.87 -9.86 -3.86
C MET A 26 3.79 -10.14 -2.67
N ILE A 27 3.64 -11.32 -2.07
CA ILE A 27 4.42 -11.72 -0.90
C ILE A 27 5.27 -12.95 -1.22
N PHE A 28 6.56 -12.73 -1.40
CA PHE A 28 7.55 -13.77 -1.66
C PHE A 28 8.11 -14.28 -0.34
N VAL A 29 7.92 -15.57 -0.05
CA VAL A 29 8.45 -16.22 1.14
C VAL A 29 9.58 -17.17 0.76
N ASP A 30 10.69 -17.11 1.48
CA ASP A 30 11.81 -18.05 1.40
C ASP A 30 12.35 -18.31 -0.02
N GLY A 31 12.39 -17.27 -0.86
CA GLY A 31 12.97 -17.32 -2.20
C GLY A 31 12.04 -17.91 -3.27
N GLN A 32 10.73 -17.96 -3.03
CA GLN A 32 9.74 -18.34 -4.04
C GLN A 32 9.91 -17.54 -5.36
N PRO A 33 9.72 -18.20 -6.52
CA PRO A 33 9.77 -17.53 -7.82
C PRO A 33 8.52 -16.69 -8.06
N PHE A 34 8.52 -15.91 -9.14
CA PHE A 34 7.31 -15.29 -9.65
C PHE A 34 6.48 -16.29 -10.48
N PRO A 35 5.14 -16.29 -10.38
CA PRO A 35 4.35 -15.55 -9.39
C PRO A 35 4.46 -16.17 -7.99
N PRO A 36 4.45 -15.37 -6.90
CA PRO A 36 4.47 -15.90 -5.54
C PRO A 36 3.15 -16.63 -5.22
N ALA A 37 3.19 -17.50 -4.21
CA ALA A 37 1.98 -18.21 -3.76
C ALA A 37 0.93 -17.28 -3.11
N LEU A 38 1.38 -16.15 -2.58
CA LEU A 38 0.56 -15.07 -2.05
C LEU A 38 0.61 -13.92 -3.05
N HIS A 39 -0.39 -13.89 -3.92
CA HIS A 39 -0.55 -12.91 -4.99
C HIS A 39 -2.01 -12.42 -4.97
N GLY A 40 -2.20 -11.14 -4.70
CA GLY A 40 -3.50 -10.51 -4.55
C GLY A 40 -4.16 -10.12 -5.87
N THR A 41 -5.15 -9.23 -5.77
CA THR A 41 -6.03 -8.82 -6.87
C THR A 41 -6.25 -7.32 -6.97
N GLY A 42 -5.77 -6.57 -5.97
CA GLY A 42 -6.00 -5.14 -5.85
C GLY A 42 -5.53 -4.63 -4.50
N THR A 43 -5.25 -3.34 -4.45
CA THR A 43 -4.81 -2.66 -3.23
C THR A 43 -5.95 -2.61 -2.24
N GLU A 44 -7.16 -2.19 -2.64
CA GLU A 44 -8.32 -2.16 -1.75
C GLU A 44 -8.68 -3.55 -1.23
N ASP A 45 -8.50 -4.57 -2.08
CA ASP A 45 -8.77 -5.97 -1.74
C ASP A 45 -7.79 -6.46 -0.67
N TYR A 46 -6.50 -6.13 -0.80
CA TYR A 46 -5.50 -6.42 0.23
C TYR A 46 -5.85 -5.75 1.57
N PHE A 47 -6.46 -4.56 1.56
CA PHE A 47 -6.90 -3.87 2.77
C PHE A 47 -8.33 -4.25 3.24
N ASN A 48 -8.87 -5.38 2.75
CA ASN A 48 -10.19 -5.93 3.10
C ASN A 48 -11.35 -4.94 2.84
N THR A 49 -11.20 -4.15 1.78
CA THR A 49 -12.27 -3.33 1.21
C THR A 49 -12.57 -3.85 -0.20
N ALA A 50 -13.40 -3.16 -0.98
CA ALA A 50 -13.73 -3.55 -2.34
C ALA A 50 -14.31 -2.37 -3.13
N TRP A 51 -14.37 -2.51 -4.46
CA TRP A 51 -15.08 -1.59 -5.36
C TRP A 51 -14.60 -0.13 -5.27
N CYS A 52 -13.28 0.06 -5.25
CA CYS A 52 -12.65 1.38 -5.25
C CYS A 52 -13.25 2.30 -4.15
N PRO A 53 -13.11 1.95 -2.86
CA PRO A 53 -13.84 2.60 -1.77
C PRO A 53 -13.58 4.11 -1.72
N THR A 54 -14.61 4.85 -1.30
CA THR A 54 -14.54 6.32 -1.07
C THR A 54 -14.93 6.69 0.36
N GLN A 55 -15.18 5.70 1.20
CA GLN A 55 -15.67 5.85 2.56
C GLN A 55 -14.60 5.36 3.53
N GLU A 56 -14.36 6.13 4.58
CA GLU A 56 -13.51 5.69 5.68
C GLU A 56 -14.11 4.44 6.36
N HIS A 57 -13.23 3.56 6.79
CA HIS A 57 -13.60 2.33 7.49
C HIS A 57 -12.57 2.01 8.56
N HIS A 58 -13.03 1.60 9.74
CA HIS A 58 -12.18 1.30 10.88
C HIS A 58 -12.61 -0.04 11.50
N ALA A 59 -11.78 -1.06 11.32
CA ALA A 59 -11.89 -2.34 12.02
C ALA A 59 -10.63 -2.58 12.86
N PRO A 60 -10.65 -3.51 13.84
CA PRO A 60 -9.49 -3.74 14.70
C PRO A 60 -8.18 -4.03 13.95
N TYR A 61 -8.26 -4.70 12.80
CA TYR A 61 -7.10 -5.20 12.07
C TYR A 61 -6.93 -4.63 10.66
N HIS A 62 -7.88 -3.85 10.15
CA HIS A 62 -7.76 -3.23 8.83
C HIS A 62 -8.65 -2.00 8.72
N GLY A 63 -8.38 -1.16 7.73
CA GLY A 63 -9.25 -0.02 7.44
C GLY A 63 -8.66 0.97 6.45
N LEU A 64 -9.53 1.88 6.00
CA LEU A 64 -9.21 3.08 5.24
C LEU A 64 -9.40 4.26 6.20
N THR A 65 -8.32 4.74 6.82
CA THR A 65 -8.37 5.81 7.82
C THR A 65 -8.59 7.18 7.23
N MET A 66 -8.27 7.37 5.96
CA MET A 66 -8.51 8.59 5.21
C MET A 66 -8.84 8.19 3.78
N ALA A 67 -10.07 8.46 3.36
CA ALA A 67 -10.47 8.28 1.97
C ALA A 67 -9.92 9.43 1.11
N ALA A 68 -9.54 9.11 -0.13
CA ALA A 68 -9.17 10.13 -1.10
C ALA A 68 -10.36 11.04 -1.45
N GLY A 69 -10.07 12.21 -2.01
CA GLY A 69 -11.06 13.16 -2.50
C GLY A 69 -11.82 12.67 -3.74
N PRO A 70 -12.63 13.54 -4.37
CA PRO A 70 -13.41 13.20 -5.56
C PRO A 70 -12.55 12.56 -6.65
N ASN A 71 -13.07 11.49 -7.28
CA ASN A 71 -12.33 10.68 -8.27
C ASN A 71 -10.96 10.19 -7.75
N TRP A 72 -10.91 9.83 -6.47
CA TRP A 72 -9.72 9.34 -5.75
C TRP A 72 -8.51 10.26 -5.83
N TRP A 73 -8.71 11.56 -6.01
CA TRP A 73 -7.66 12.57 -6.00
C TRP A 73 -7.09 12.79 -4.60
N GLY A 74 -5.80 13.11 -4.52
CA GLY A 74 -5.16 13.53 -3.28
C GLY A 74 -4.80 12.34 -2.39
N LYS A 75 -4.85 12.55 -1.08
CA LYS A 75 -4.25 11.64 -0.09
C LYS A 75 -5.24 10.56 0.36
N ALA A 76 -4.78 9.33 0.42
CA ALA A 76 -5.45 8.19 1.04
C ALA A 76 -4.51 7.51 2.05
N SER A 77 -5.07 6.97 3.13
CA SER A 77 -4.32 6.22 4.14
C SER A 77 -5.08 4.98 4.57
N MET A 78 -4.41 3.84 4.61
CA MET A 78 -4.97 2.54 4.92
C MET A 78 -4.02 1.71 5.78
N TYR A 79 -4.57 0.73 6.48
CA TYR A 79 -3.80 -0.18 7.33
C TYR A 79 -4.33 -1.61 7.26
N ARG A 80 -3.42 -2.57 7.43
CA ARG A 80 -3.75 -3.98 7.68
C ARG A 80 -2.73 -4.58 8.63
N PHE A 81 -3.22 -5.13 9.73
CA PHE A 81 -2.44 -5.86 10.72
C PHE A 81 -2.76 -7.34 10.64
N HIS A 82 -1.74 -8.12 10.28
CA HIS A 82 -1.81 -9.58 10.27
C HIS A 82 -1.60 -10.14 11.69
N ILE A 83 -2.56 -9.92 12.58
CA ILE A 83 -2.50 -10.37 13.98
C ILE A 83 -2.86 -11.86 14.06
N GLU A 84 -4.05 -12.21 13.58
CA GLU A 84 -4.55 -13.60 13.58
C GLU A 84 -4.04 -14.42 12.37
N ASP A 85 -3.62 -13.73 11.31
CA ASP A 85 -3.21 -14.30 10.02
C ASP A 85 -1.76 -13.92 9.63
N PRO A 86 -0.75 -14.17 10.49
CA PRO A 86 0.63 -13.75 10.20
C PRO A 86 1.21 -14.48 9.00
N VAL A 87 1.87 -13.73 8.11
CA VAL A 87 2.69 -14.31 7.04
C VAL A 87 4.04 -14.73 7.62
N ARG A 88 4.23 -16.05 7.75
CA ARG A 88 5.44 -16.65 8.34
C ARG A 88 6.51 -16.88 7.29
N PHE A 89 7.77 -16.76 7.67
CA PHE A 89 8.94 -17.05 6.85
C PHE A 89 10.03 -17.71 7.70
N ARG A 90 10.94 -18.46 7.08
CA ARG A 90 12.07 -19.10 7.77
C ARG A 90 13.42 -18.46 7.45
N LYS A 91 13.60 -17.99 6.21
CA LYS A 91 14.85 -17.43 5.70
C LYS A 91 14.70 -15.98 5.25
N ALA A 92 13.65 -15.69 4.48
CA ALA A 92 13.46 -14.36 3.91
C ALA A 92 11.99 -14.09 3.59
N ILE A 93 11.60 -12.81 3.64
CA ILE A 93 10.32 -12.34 3.15
C ILE A 93 10.55 -11.07 2.33
N ARG A 94 9.85 -10.96 1.19
CA ARG A 94 9.72 -9.72 0.44
C ARG A 94 8.25 -9.47 0.18
N VAL A 95 7.74 -8.35 0.69
CA VAL A 95 6.38 -7.87 0.45
C VAL A 95 6.48 -6.68 -0.49
N SER A 96 5.72 -6.71 -1.57
CA SER A 96 5.58 -5.61 -2.52
C SER A 96 4.12 -5.43 -2.89
N ILE A 97 3.77 -4.23 -3.35
CA ILE A 97 2.46 -3.93 -3.93
C ILE A 97 2.69 -3.17 -5.23
N GLU A 98 1.94 -3.49 -6.28
CA GLU A 98 2.06 -2.73 -7.53
C GLU A 98 1.54 -1.30 -7.38
N HIS A 99 2.15 -0.36 -8.08
CA HIS A 99 1.65 1.03 -8.14
C HIS A 99 0.65 1.16 -9.28
N GLY A 100 -0.59 0.75 -9.00
CA GLY A 100 -1.63 0.46 -10.00
C GLY A 100 -1.25 -0.71 -10.91
N HIS A 101 -2.22 -1.23 -11.68
CA HIS A 101 -2.00 -2.41 -12.52
C HIS A 101 -0.72 -2.33 -13.36
N ALA A 102 0.13 -3.35 -13.26
CA ALA A 102 1.39 -3.45 -13.97
C ALA A 102 2.33 -2.26 -13.72
N ASN A 103 2.26 -1.66 -12.52
CA ASN A 103 3.05 -0.51 -12.10
C ASN A 103 2.93 0.71 -13.03
N ARG A 104 1.78 0.90 -13.67
CA ARG A 104 1.55 1.96 -14.67
C ARG A 104 1.37 3.37 -14.07
N ARG A 105 1.35 3.50 -12.74
CA ARG A 105 1.12 4.77 -12.05
C ARG A 105 2.40 5.31 -11.41
N SER A 106 2.48 6.62 -11.28
CA SER A 106 3.60 7.36 -10.67
C SER A 106 3.06 8.34 -9.63
N ASP A 107 2.26 7.82 -8.71
CA ASP A 107 1.79 8.56 -7.54
C ASP A 107 2.89 8.61 -6.46
N ASP A 108 2.63 9.34 -5.38
CA ASP A 108 3.51 9.37 -4.22
C ASP A 108 3.08 8.30 -3.22
N TRP A 109 3.99 7.40 -2.83
CA TRP A 109 3.70 6.26 -1.95
C TRP A 109 4.63 6.29 -0.75
N SER A 110 4.08 5.99 0.42
CA SER A 110 4.88 5.73 1.63
C SER A 110 4.25 4.60 2.43
N SER A 111 5.07 3.83 3.13
CA SER A 111 4.59 2.74 3.96
C SER A 111 5.43 2.55 5.21
N THR A 112 4.85 1.90 6.21
CA THR A 112 5.57 1.42 7.38
C THR A 112 5.17 -0.03 7.58
N ALA A 113 6.14 -0.95 7.55
CA ALA A 113 5.93 -2.36 7.74
C ALA A 113 6.29 -2.77 9.18
N TYR A 114 5.51 -3.69 9.75
CA TYR A 114 5.71 -4.26 11.07
C TYR A 114 5.84 -5.77 10.97
N TRP A 115 6.91 -6.32 11.54
CA TRP A 115 7.17 -7.75 11.59
C TRP A 115 8.02 -8.11 12.82
N TYR A 116 8.12 -9.42 13.07
CA TYR A 116 9.01 -9.99 14.07
C TYR A 116 9.96 -10.96 13.37
N GLN A 117 11.21 -11.01 13.83
CA GLN A 117 12.20 -11.99 13.40
C GLN A 117 13.17 -12.33 14.52
N ALA A 118 13.86 -13.46 14.40
CA ALA A 118 14.96 -13.80 15.28
C ALA A 118 16.23 -13.01 14.91
N GLU A 119 17.08 -12.80 15.91
CA GLU A 119 18.41 -12.23 15.74
C GLU A 119 19.46 -13.31 15.38
N PRO A 120 20.55 -12.94 14.67
CA PRO A 120 20.84 -11.61 14.15
C PRO A 120 20.05 -11.29 12.87
N HIS A 121 19.54 -10.06 12.76
CA HIS A 121 18.95 -9.56 11.52
C HIS A 121 19.98 -8.88 10.59
N ALA A 122 19.63 -8.76 9.30
CA ALA A 122 20.39 -7.93 8.37
C ALA A 122 20.28 -6.45 8.76
N LYS A 123 21.34 -5.67 8.56
CA LYS A 123 21.31 -4.23 8.84
C LYS A 123 20.24 -3.54 7.97
N PHE A 124 19.41 -2.72 8.58
CA PHE A 124 18.41 -1.95 7.84
C PHE A 124 19.06 -0.87 6.96
N PRO A 125 18.49 -0.58 5.78
CA PRO A 125 18.88 0.59 5.02
C PRO A 125 18.65 1.86 5.85
N PRO A 126 19.43 2.93 5.62
CA PRO A 126 19.18 4.20 6.28
C PRO A 126 17.79 4.72 5.88
N LEU A 127 17.15 5.46 6.79
CA LEU A 127 15.94 6.19 6.44
C LEU A 127 16.24 7.21 5.32
N PRO A 128 15.27 7.48 4.42
CA PRO A 128 15.37 8.60 3.49
C PRO A 128 15.67 9.90 4.22
N SER A 129 16.29 10.87 3.53
CA SER A 129 16.50 12.22 4.08
C SER A 129 15.17 12.88 4.48
N VAL A 130 15.23 13.95 5.29
CA VAL A 130 14.03 14.69 5.69
C VAL A 130 13.26 15.15 4.46
N ASP A 131 13.94 15.80 3.52
CA ASP A 131 13.33 16.34 2.30
C ASP A 131 12.66 15.27 1.44
N ALA A 132 13.20 14.05 1.44
CA ALA A 132 12.65 12.92 0.68
C ALA A 132 11.42 12.26 1.34
N ARG A 133 11.06 12.66 2.56
CA ARG A 133 9.90 12.11 3.30
C ARG A 133 8.93 13.16 3.81
N LEU A 134 9.10 14.43 3.40
CA LEU A 134 8.12 15.46 3.66
C LEU A 134 6.88 15.21 2.80
N PRO A 135 5.67 15.35 3.37
CA PRO A 135 4.45 15.22 2.58
C PRO A 135 4.41 16.30 1.50
N ARG A 136 3.90 15.96 0.32
CA ARG A 136 3.65 16.99 -0.70
C ARG A 136 2.55 17.93 -0.23
N PRO A 137 2.57 19.20 -0.67
CA PRO A 137 1.50 20.15 -0.38
C PRO A 137 0.14 19.61 -0.80
N ASP A 138 -0.91 20.08 -0.11
CA ASP A 138 -2.27 19.86 -0.57
C ASP A 138 -2.53 20.72 -1.81
N GLU A 139 -3.09 20.10 -2.85
CA GLU A 139 -3.51 20.75 -4.07
C GLU A 139 -5.05 20.66 -4.18
N PRO A 140 -5.72 21.71 -4.70
CA PRO A 140 -7.14 21.65 -4.96
C PRO A 140 -7.45 20.53 -5.96
N THR A 141 -8.64 19.94 -5.83
CA THR A 141 -9.11 18.90 -6.75
C THR A 141 -9.12 19.41 -8.20
N PRO A 142 -8.47 18.71 -9.15
CA PRO A 142 -8.44 19.07 -10.57
C PRO A 142 -9.79 19.05 -11.27
#